data_AF-A0A6I8LZJ5-F1
#
_entry.id   AF-A0A6I8LZJ5-F1
#
_cell.length_a   1.000
_cell.length_b   1.000
_cell.length_c   1.000
_cell.angle_alpha   90.00
_cell.angle_beta   90.00
_cell.angle_gamma   90.00
#
_symmetry.space_group_name_H-M   'P 1'
#
loop_
_entity.id
_entity.type
_entity.pdbx_description
1 polymer ?
#
loop_
_entity_poly.entity_id
_entity_poly.type
_entity_poly.pdbx_seq_one_letter_code
_entity_poly.pdbx_strand_id
1 'polypeptide(L)'
;MSSPKHERTGPDGVGAVPYLPLSSDSDVPGDQSIGRLVGDATQHISTLVRAEMELAKSELVGEVKKGLKGAIYFLIALTVLLYSSFFFFFFLSEGLADWFRPLHRWGAFGIVFALMLLVVGATAFLGYRKVKKFKAPERTIASVKETAAALKPHKAPDADLTTTRD
;
A
#
# COMPACT_ATOMS: atom_id res chain seq x y z
N MET A 1 -75.72 22.84 -1.69
CA MET A 1 -76.09 23.49 -2.96
C MET A 1 -75.37 24.83 -3.04
N SER A 2 -75.01 25.22 -4.26
CA SER A 2 -74.44 26.51 -4.67
C SER A 2 -72.91 26.65 -4.62
N SER A 3 -72.33 26.54 -5.82
CA SER A 3 -70.98 26.94 -6.21
C SER A 3 -71.00 28.43 -6.60
N PRO A 4 -69.99 29.23 -6.23
CA PRO A 4 -69.77 30.53 -6.85
C PRO A 4 -68.83 30.41 -8.06
N LYS A 5 -69.41 30.71 -9.22
CA LYS A 5 -68.81 30.91 -10.53
C LYS A 5 -67.95 32.18 -10.50
N HIS A 6 -66.64 32.06 -10.72
CA HIS A 6 -65.80 33.22 -11.04
C HIS A 6 -65.72 33.39 -12.56
N GLU A 7 -66.62 34.22 -13.06
CA GLU A 7 -66.62 34.76 -14.42
C GLU A 7 -65.81 36.07 -14.35
N ARG A 8 -64.60 36.09 -14.92
CA ARG A 8 -63.79 37.31 -15.13
C ARG A 8 -63.38 37.37 -16.59
N THR A 9 -64.25 37.96 -17.40
CA THR A 9 -63.99 38.25 -18.82
C THR A 9 -63.51 39.70 -18.93
N GLY A 10 -62.20 39.89 -19.05
CA GLY A 10 -61.59 41.16 -19.46
C GLY A 10 -61.41 41.20 -20.99
N PRO A 11 -61.42 42.36 -21.66
CA PRO A 11 -61.48 42.47 -23.11
C PRO A 11 -60.13 42.29 -23.84
N ASP A 12 -59.08 41.91 -23.12
CA ASP A 12 -57.69 41.98 -23.56
C ASP A 12 -57.03 40.62 -23.83
N GLY A 13 -57.76 39.50 -23.72
CA GLY A 13 -57.35 38.20 -24.28
C GLY A 13 -56.07 37.58 -23.71
N VAL A 14 -55.41 38.23 -22.75
CA VAL A 14 -54.27 37.71 -22.00
C VAL A 14 -54.80 37.00 -20.76
N GLY A 15 -54.85 35.67 -20.84
CA GLY A 15 -55.23 34.81 -19.71
C GLY A 15 -54.41 35.14 -18.47
N ALA A 16 -55.07 35.10 -17.31
CA ALA A 16 -54.44 35.29 -16.02
C ALA A 16 -53.27 34.29 -15.87
N VAL A 17 -52.04 34.80 -15.97
CA VAL A 17 -50.84 34.01 -15.72
C VAL A 17 -50.84 33.59 -14.25
N PRO A 18 -50.72 32.29 -13.93
CA PRO A 18 -50.52 31.86 -12.57
C PRO A 18 -49.20 32.48 -12.09
N TYR A 19 -49.28 33.42 -11.15
CA TYR A 19 -48.09 33.89 -10.47
C TYR A 19 -47.54 32.70 -9.69
N LEU A 20 -46.41 32.16 -10.14
CA LEU A 20 -45.64 31.21 -9.36
C LEU A 20 -45.18 31.98 -8.12
N PRO A 21 -45.57 31.60 -6.88
CA PRO A 21 -44.94 32.16 -5.71
C PRO A 21 -43.47 31.76 -5.80
N LEU A 22 -42.62 32.72 -6.19
CA LEU A 22 -41.21 32.64 -5.86
C LEU A 22 -41.19 32.51 -4.35
N SER A 23 -40.89 31.31 -3.88
CA SER A 23 -40.51 31.03 -2.50
C SER A 23 -39.68 32.22 -2.04
N SER A 24 -40.10 32.84 -0.94
CA SER A 24 -39.36 33.91 -0.31
C SER A 24 -37.88 33.55 -0.30
N ASP A 25 -37.03 34.48 -0.74
CA ASP A 25 -35.60 34.54 -0.42
C ASP A 25 -35.43 34.69 1.10
N SER A 26 -35.88 33.67 1.81
CA SER A 26 -35.63 33.40 3.21
C SER A 26 -34.83 32.11 3.30
N ASP A 27 -33.83 31.99 2.42
CA ASP A 27 -32.59 31.32 2.74
C ASP A 27 -31.49 32.35 2.48
N VAL A 28 -31.33 33.27 3.43
CA VAL A 28 -30.27 34.28 3.44
C VAL A 28 -28.93 33.54 3.25
N PRO A 29 -28.15 33.78 2.17
CA PRO A 29 -26.83 33.15 1.98
C PRO A 29 -25.76 33.68 2.95
N GLY A 30 -26.16 34.22 4.09
CA GLY A 30 -25.35 35.08 4.96
C GLY A 30 -24.84 34.44 6.24
N ASP A 31 -25.08 33.14 6.49
CA ASP A 31 -24.58 32.52 7.73
C ASP A 31 -24.19 31.04 7.60
N GLN A 32 -23.75 30.62 6.41
CA GLN A 32 -22.87 29.45 6.33
C GLN A 32 -21.48 29.91 6.75
N SER A 33 -21.19 29.78 8.04
CA SER A 33 -19.87 30.13 8.59
C SER A 33 -18.77 29.48 7.74
N ILE A 34 -17.68 30.20 7.49
CA ILE A 34 -16.49 29.67 6.79
C ILE A 34 -16.04 28.32 7.42
N GLY A 35 -16.26 28.16 8.73
CA GLY A 35 -16.03 26.90 9.45
C GLY A 35 -16.92 25.74 9.00
N ARG A 36 -18.18 25.97 8.64
CA ARG A 36 -19.06 24.93 8.05
C ARG A 36 -18.64 24.56 6.63
N LEU A 37 -18.28 25.52 5.79
CA LEU A 37 -17.81 25.26 4.42
C LEU A 37 -16.50 24.46 4.40
N VAL A 38 -15.55 24.79 5.29
CA VAL A 38 -14.31 24.02 5.45
C VAL A 38 -14.59 22.63 6.05
N GLY A 39 -15.53 22.54 6.99
CA GLY A 39 -15.99 21.26 7.54
C GLY A 39 -16.58 20.33 6.48
N ASP A 40 -17.51 20.84 5.67
CA ASP A 40 -18.15 20.08 4.59
C ASP A 40 -17.15 19.69 3.50
N ALA A 41 -16.27 20.61 3.07
CA ALA A 41 -15.21 20.30 2.12
C ALA A 41 -14.24 19.22 2.66
N THR A 42 -13.85 19.29 3.93
CA THR A 42 -13.02 18.27 4.59
C THR A 42 -13.73 16.93 4.67
N GLN A 43 -15.04 16.92 4.91
CA GLN A 43 -15.86 15.73 4.95
C GLN A 43 -16.00 15.07 3.56
N HIS A 44 -16.12 15.85 2.49
CA HIS A 44 -16.12 15.34 1.12
C HIS A 44 -14.76 14.76 0.73
N ILE A 45 -13.67 15.45 1.04
CA ILE A 45 -12.31 14.94 0.81
C ILE A 45 -12.10 13.63 1.58
N SER A 46 -12.51 13.56 2.85
CA SER A 46 -12.41 12.35 3.66
C SER A 46 -13.20 11.18 3.07
N THR A 47 -14.36 11.47 2.47
CA THR A 47 -15.21 10.49 1.79
C THR A 47 -14.55 9.97 0.50
N LEU A 48 -13.94 10.86 -0.27
CA LEU A 48 -13.23 10.54 -1.51
C LEU A 48 -11.97 9.70 -1.25
N VAL A 49 -11.14 10.12 -0.27
CA VAL A 49 -9.97 9.36 0.17
C VAL A 49 -10.38 7.98 0.67
N ARG A 50 -11.48 7.89 1.45
CA ARG A 50 -11.97 6.60 1.91
C ARG A 50 -12.44 5.71 0.76
N ALA A 51 -13.11 6.26 -0.24
CA ALA A 51 -13.54 5.53 -1.44
C ALA A 51 -12.34 5.04 -2.26
N GLU A 52 -11.32 5.87 -2.48
CA GLU A 52 -10.08 5.45 -3.16
C GLU A 52 -9.34 4.37 -2.37
N MET A 53 -9.28 4.49 -1.05
CA MET A 53 -8.67 3.46 -0.19
C MET A 53 -9.45 2.15 -0.21
N GLU A 54 -10.78 2.18 -0.23
CA GLU A 54 -11.61 0.97 -0.30
C GLU A 54 -11.45 0.26 -1.64
N LEU A 55 -11.39 1.03 -2.73
CA LEU A 55 -11.13 0.49 -4.05
C LEU A 55 -9.71 -0.10 -4.13
N ALA A 56 -8.69 0.68 -3.74
CA ALA A 56 -7.30 0.23 -3.71
C ALA A 56 -7.12 -1.00 -2.81
N LYS A 57 -7.80 -1.05 -1.66
CA LYS A 57 -7.79 -2.22 -0.78
C LYS A 57 -8.42 -3.43 -1.46
N SER A 58 -9.53 -3.27 -2.18
CA SER A 58 -10.19 -4.38 -2.87
C SER A 58 -9.31 -4.98 -3.98
N GLU A 59 -8.59 -4.14 -4.72
CA GLU A 59 -7.66 -4.55 -5.78
C GLU A 59 -6.39 -5.18 -5.18
N LEU A 60 -5.78 -4.51 -4.20
CA LEU A 60 -4.57 -4.95 -3.55
C LEU A 60 -4.76 -6.27 -2.78
N VAL A 61 -5.90 -6.47 -2.12
CA VAL A 61 -6.20 -7.75 -1.44
C VAL A 61 -6.23 -8.90 -2.43
N GLY A 62 -6.76 -8.69 -3.64
CA GLY A 62 -6.74 -9.67 -4.71
C GLY A 62 -5.31 -10.02 -5.14
N GLU A 63 -4.46 -9.02 -5.33
CA GLU A 63 -3.06 -9.19 -5.69
C GLU A 63 -2.24 -9.88 -4.58
N VAL A 64 -2.39 -9.43 -3.33
CA VAL A 64 -1.73 -10.03 -2.17
C VAL A 64 -2.13 -11.49 -2.03
N LYS A 65 -3.40 -11.84 -2.22
CA LYS A 65 -3.86 -13.23 -2.15
C LYS A 65 -3.27 -14.10 -3.27
N LYS A 66 -3.09 -13.55 -4.47
CA LYS A 66 -2.40 -14.23 -5.58
C LYS A 66 -0.91 -14.42 -5.26
N GLY A 67 -0.24 -13.37 -4.78
CA GLY A 67 1.16 -13.41 -4.35
C GLY A 67 1.40 -14.41 -3.23
N LEU A 68 0.50 -14.47 -2.24
CA LEU A 68 0.56 -15.42 -1.13
C LEU A 68 0.46 -16.87 -1.61
N LYS A 69 -0.47 -17.18 -2.53
CA LYS A 69 -0.56 -18.51 -3.14
C LYS A 69 0.74 -18.87 -3.86
N GLY A 70 1.29 -17.94 -4.63
CA GLY A 70 2.58 -18.12 -5.29
C GLY A 70 3.71 -18.40 -4.29
N ALA A 71 3.76 -17.65 -3.18
CA ALA A 71 4.73 -17.86 -2.11
C ALA A 71 4.60 -19.23 -1.45
N ILE A 72 3.38 -19.72 -1.21
CA ILE A 72 3.16 -21.07 -0.66
C ILE A 72 3.72 -22.15 -1.60
N TYR A 73 3.39 -22.08 -2.89
CA TYR A 73 3.94 -23.04 -3.87
C TYR A 73 5.47 -22.95 -3.96
N PHE A 74 6.03 -21.73 -3.90
CA PHE A 74 7.46 -21.54 -3.93
C PHE A 74 8.16 -22.10 -2.68
N LEU A 75 7.56 -21.92 -1.50
CA LEU A 75 8.06 -22.52 -0.25
C LEU A 75 8.05 -24.05 -0.35
N ILE A 76 6.94 -24.64 -0.80
CA ILE A 76 6.86 -26.10 -1.01
C ILE A 76 7.93 -26.57 -2.00
N ALA A 77 8.06 -25.88 -3.14
CA ALA A 77 9.06 -26.22 -4.16
C ALA A 77 10.49 -26.12 -3.62
N LEU A 78 10.81 -25.06 -2.88
CA LEU A 78 12.13 -24.90 -2.25
C LEU A 78 12.39 -25.96 -1.19
N THR A 79 11.40 -26.31 -0.35
CA THR A 79 11.55 -27.37 0.65
C THR A 79 11.78 -28.72 -0.02
N VAL A 80 10.99 -29.07 -1.04
CA VAL A 80 11.17 -30.32 -1.80
C VAL A 80 12.52 -30.33 -2.48
N LEU A 81 12.93 -29.24 -3.14
CA LEU A 81 14.24 -29.12 -3.78
C LEU A 81 15.38 -29.28 -2.77
N LEU A 82 15.28 -28.66 -1.60
CA LEU A 82 16.29 -28.73 -0.54
C LEU A 82 16.46 -30.17 -0.04
N TYR A 83 15.35 -30.85 0.29
CA TYR A 83 15.39 -32.25 0.72
C TYR A 83 15.84 -33.19 -0.41
N SER A 84 15.38 -32.96 -1.64
CA SER A 84 15.75 -33.78 -2.81
C SER A 84 17.22 -33.61 -3.18
N SER A 85 17.81 -32.45 -2.92
CA SER A 85 19.24 -32.19 -3.20
C SER A 85 20.14 -33.19 -2.47
N PHE A 86 19.79 -33.57 -1.23
CA PHE A 86 20.54 -34.60 -0.50
C PHE A 86 20.57 -35.94 -1.25
N PHE A 87 19.39 -36.41 -1.71
CA PHE A 87 19.29 -37.63 -2.51
C PHE A 87 19.96 -37.51 -3.87
N PHE A 88 19.90 -36.33 -4.50
CA PHE A 88 20.55 -36.07 -5.78
C PHE A 88 22.08 -36.16 -5.68
N PHE A 89 22.69 -35.60 -4.63
CA PHE A 89 24.14 -35.72 -4.43
C PHE A 89 24.55 -37.16 -4.06
N PHE A 90 23.72 -37.87 -3.31
CA PHE A 90 23.93 -39.30 -3.05
C PHE A 90 23.89 -40.10 -4.36
N PHE A 91 22.87 -39.89 -5.18
CA PHE A 91 22.75 -40.50 -6.50
C PHE A 91 23.95 -40.19 -7.40
N LEU A 92 24.40 -38.92 -7.42
CA LEU A 92 25.58 -38.52 -8.19
C LEU A 92 26.84 -39.22 -7.70
N SER A 93 26.99 -39.39 -6.39
CA SER A 93 28.14 -40.08 -5.79
C SER A 93 28.13 -41.57 -6.13
N GLU A 94 26.99 -42.24 -6.01
CA GLU A 94 26.88 -43.67 -6.36
C GLU A 94 27.05 -43.89 -7.86
N GLY A 95 26.47 -43.01 -8.70
CA GLY A 95 26.68 -43.05 -10.15
C GLY A 95 28.15 -42.84 -10.55
N LEU A 96 28.89 -41.95 -9.85
CA LEU A 96 30.33 -41.81 -10.05
C LEU A 96 31.11 -43.05 -9.60
N ALA A 97 30.72 -43.65 -8.48
CA ALA A 97 31.36 -44.87 -7.98
C ALA A 97 31.19 -46.04 -8.96
N ASP A 98 30.00 -46.20 -9.55
CA ASP A 98 29.71 -47.25 -10.52
C ASP A 98 30.36 -46.99 -11.88
N TRP A 99 30.34 -45.73 -12.34
CA TRP A 99 30.92 -45.34 -13.63
C TRP A 99 32.45 -45.44 -13.63
N PHE A 100 33.08 -45.04 -12.53
CA PHE A 100 34.53 -45.14 -12.35
C PHE A 100 34.87 -46.39 -11.54
N ARG A 101 34.85 -47.55 -12.20
CA ARG A 101 35.19 -48.86 -11.64
C ARG A 101 36.49 -48.93 -10.78
N PRO A 102 37.59 -48.19 -11.07
CA PRO A 102 38.77 -48.19 -10.20
C PRO A 102 38.68 -47.23 -9.01
N LEU A 103 37.67 -46.35 -8.97
CA LEU A 103 37.50 -45.37 -7.92
C LEU A 103 36.79 -46.03 -6.73
N HIS A 104 37.43 -46.00 -5.57
CA HIS A 104 36.81 -46.50 -4.35
C HIS A 104 35.63 -45.58 -3.98
N ARG A 105 34.53 -46.15 -3.45
CA ARG A 105 33.27 -45.43 -3.15
C ARG A 105 33.48 -44.12 -2.38
N TRP A 106 34.27 -44.13 -1.31
CA TRP A 106 34.64 -42.91 -0.55
C TRP A 106 35.20 -41.77 -1.40
N GLY A 107 35.97 -42.08 -2.46
CA GLY A 107 36.53 -41.09 -3.38
C GLY A 107 35.45 -40.41 -4.23
N ALA A 108 34.41 -41.14 -4.64
CA ALA A 108 33.29 -40.56 -5.38
C ALA A 108 32.50 -39.54 -4.53
N PHE A 109 32.22 -39.88 -3.27
CA PHE A 109 31.62 -38.95 -2.31
C PHE A 109 32.53 -37.73 -2.07
N GLY A 110 33.84 -37.93 -1.98
CA GLY A 110 34.81 -36.84 -1.83
C GLY A 110 34.81 -35.86 -3.03
N ILE A 111 34.69 -36.36 -4.26
CA ILE A 111 34.60 -35.53 -5.47
C ILE A 111 33.31 -34.72 -5.48
N VAL A 112 32.18 -35.34 -5.18
CA VAL A 112 30.88 -34.64 -5.11
C VAL A 112 30.90 -33.59 -4.00
N PHE A 113 31.51 -33.88 -2.86
CA PHE A 113 31.70 -32.91 -1.78
C PHE A 113 32.56 -31.71 -2.22
N ALA A 114 33.69 -31.95 -2.90
CA ALA A 114 34.52 -30.88 -3.44
C ALA A 114 33.76 -30.02 -4.47
N LEU A 115 32.95 -30.65 -5.33
CA LEU A 115 32.07 -29.95 -6.27
C LEU A 115 31.07 -29.05 -5.54
N MET A 116 30.46 -29.54 -4.45
CA MET A 116 29.53 -28.73 -3.63
C MET A 116 30.23 -27.51 -3.03
N LEU A 117 31.46 -27.67 -2.50
CA LEU A 117 32.24 -26.54 -1.98
C LEU A 117 32.56 -25.50 -3.06
N LEU A 118 32.86 -25.94 -4.28
CA LEU A 118 33.07 -25.03 -5.41
C LEU A 118 31.80 -24.24 -5.75
N VAL A 119 30.63 -24.89 -5.78
CA VAL A 119 29.35 -24.22 -6.04
C VAL A 119 29.02 -23.21 -4.92
N VAL A 120 29.22 -23.58 -3.65
CA VAL A 120 29.04 -22.67 -2.51
C VAL A 120 29.99 -21.48 -2.62
N GLY A 121 31.27 -21.72 -2.89
CA GLY A 121 32.27 -20.66 -3.07
C GLY A 121 31.91 -19.70 -4.19
N ALA A 122 31.51 -20.22 -5.36
CA ALA A 122 31.12 -19.41 -6.51
C ALA A 122 29.86 -18.58 -6.22
N THR A 123 28.81 -19.19 -5.68
CA THR A 123 27.55 -18.49 -5.38
C THR A 123 27.70 -17.46 -4.26
N ALA A 124 28.44 -17.79 -3.20
CA ALA A 124 28.77 -16.86 -2.13
C ALA A 124 29.60 -15.67 -2.66
N PHE A 125 30.58 -15.93 -3.53
CA PHE A 125 31.39 -14.88 -4.14
C PHE A 125 30.56 -13.96 -5.05
N LEU A 126 29.69 -14.51 -5.90
CA LEU A 126 28.78 -13.74 -6.74
C LEU A 126 27.81 -12.91 -5.88
N GLY A 127 27.26 -13.50 -4.81
CA GLY A 127 26.40 -12.84 -3.85
C GLY A 127 27.10 -11.67 -3.16
N TYR A 128 28.30 -11.92 -2.61
CA TYR A 128 29.14 -10.88 -1.99
C TYR A 128 29.43 -9.73 -2.95
N ARG A 129 29.80 -10.04 -4.20
CA ARG A 129 30.10 -9.03 -5.22
C ARG A 129 28.86 -8.23 -5.62
N LYS A 130 27.67 -8.81 -5.60
CA LYS A 130 26.41 -8.09 -5.81
C LYS A 130 26.08 -7.19 -4.63
N VAL A 131 26.11 -7.71 -3.39
CA VAL A 131 25.85 -6.94 -2.16
C VAL A 131 26.81 -5.75 -2.04
N LYS A 132 28.11 -5.96 -2.29
CA LYS A 132 29.12 -4.90 -2.24
C LYS A 132 28.92 -3.79 -3.29
N LYS A 133 28.22 -4.09 -4.39
CA LYS A 133 27.91 -3.11 -5.44
C LYS A 133 26.66 -2.28 -5.12
N PHE A 134 25.80 -2.73 -4.22
CA PHE A 134 24.65 -1.94 -3.79
C PHE A 134 25.13 -0.88 -2.77
N LYS A 135 25.27 0.36 -3.23
CA LYS A 135 25.34 1.52 -2.31
C LYS A 135 23.93 1.74 -1.75
N ALA A 136 23.82 1.95 -0.43
CA ALA A 136 22.54 2.27 0.19
C ALA A 136 21.94 3.54 -0.47
N PRO A 137 20.61 3.62 -0.66
CA PRO A 137 19.97 4.80 -1.25
C PRO A 137 20.04 5.98 -0.28
N GLU A 138 21.14 6.75 -0.35
CA GLU A 138 21.45 7.87 0.54
C GLU A 138 20.34 8.93 0.53
N ARG A 139 19.76 9.21 -0.65
CA ARG A 139 18.69 10.20 -0.82
C ARG A 139 17.41 9.79 -0.09
N THR A 140 16.98 8.54 -0.22
CA THR A 140 15.79 8.02 0.47
C THR A 140 16.00 8.03 1.99
N ILE A 141 17.18 7.62 2.46
CA ILE A 141 17.51 7.64 3.89
C ILE A 141 17.52 9.08 4.42
N ALA A 142 18.07 10.03 3.66
CA ALA A 142 18.08 11.45 4.03
C ALA A 142 16.66 12.03 4.13
N SER A 143 15.81 11.83 3.13
CA SER A 143 14.42 12.33 3.14
C SER A 143 13.59 11.73 4.27
N VAL A 144 13.77 10.43 4.59
CA VAL A 144 13.09 9.81 5.73
C VAL A 144 13.58 10.38 7.05
N LYS A 145 14.89 10.61 7.20
CA LYS A 145 15.45 11.26 8.40
C LYS A 145 14.95 12.68 8.58
N GLU A 146 14.87 13.45 7.50
CA GLU A 146 14.35 14.82 7.51
C GLU A 146 12.86 14.84 7.88
N THR A 147 12.06 13.94 7.30
CA THR A 147 10.63 13.79 7.65
C THR A 147 10.46 13.40 9.13
N ALA A 148 11.27 12.46 9.62
CA ALA A 148 11.25 12.07 11.03
C ALA A 148 11.70 13.20 11.98
N ALA A 149 12.65 14.03 11.54
CA ALA A 149 13.09 15.20 12.28
C ALA A 149 12.01 16.30 12.31
N ALA A 150 11.28 16.50 11.21
CA ALA A 150 10.18 17.45 11.12
C ALA A 150 8.96 17.04 11.97
N LEU A 151 8.76 15.73 12.19
CA LEU A 151 7.68 15.18 13.02
C LEU A 151 8.03 15.12 14.52
N LYS A 152 9.25 15.50 14.92
CA LYS A 152 9.64 15.50 16.33
C LYS A 152 8.93 16.65 17.04
N PRO A 153 8.14 16.41 18.11
CA PRO A 153 7.46 17.47 18.84
C PRO A 153 8.48 18.48 19.39
N HIS A 154 8.36 19.75 19.02
CA HIS A 154 9.12 20.81 19.64
C HIS A 154 8.61 20.99 21.07
N LYS A 155 9.38 20.58 22.07
CA LYS A 155 9.07 20.88 23.46
C LYS A 155 9.30 22.39 23.63
N ALA A 156 8.21 23.15 23.68
CA ALA A 156 8.28 24.57 24.00
C ALA A 156 9.03 24.74 25.32
N PRO A 157 9.99 25.67 25.43
CA PRO A 157 10.54 26.04 26.72
C PRO A 157 9.38 26.57 27.58
N ASP A 158 9.26 26.05 28.80
CA ASP A 158 8.30 26.53 29.79
C ASP A 158 8.58 28.03 30.01
N ALA A 159 7.79 28.88 29.33
CA ALA A 159 7.83 30.31 29.48
C ALA A 159 7.22 30.65 30.84
N ASP A 160 8.12 30.89 31.79
CA ASP A 160 8.00 31.72 32.98
C ASP A 160 6.59 32.21 33.34
N LEU A 161 6.00 31.59 34.38
CA LEU A 161 4.88 32.15 35.14
C LEU A 161 5.25 32.32 36.62
N THR A 162 6.50 32.65 36.94
CA THR A 162 6.81 33.23 38.26
C THR A 162 6.67 34.74 38.23
N THR A 163 5.38 35.11 38.21
CA THR A 163 4.81 36.33 38.75
C THR A 163 5.78 37.14 39.63
N THR A 164 6.13 38.31 39.12
CA THR A 164 6.34 39.52 39.91
C THR A 164 5.14 39.68 40.85
N ARG A 165 5.35 39.38 42.14
CA ARG A 165 4.40 39.68 43.19
C ARG A 165 5.03 40.73 44.10
N ASP A 166 4.65 41.97 43.84
CA ASP A 166 4.72 43.10 44.77
C ASP A 166 3.93 42.80 46.07
#